data_AF-A0A7S1DYX8-F1
#
_entry.id   AF-A0A7S1DYX8-F1
#
_cell.length_a   1.000
_cell.length_b   1.000
_cell.length_c   1.000
_cell.angle_alpha   90.00
_cell.angle_beta   90.00
_cell.angle_gamma   90.00
#
_symmetry.space_group_name_H-M   'P 1'
#
loop_
_entity.id
_entity.type
_entity.pdbx_description
1 polymer ?
#
loop_
_entity_poly.entity_id
_entity_poly.type
_entity_poly.pdbx_seq_one_letter_code
_entity_poly.pdbx_strand_id
1 'polypeptide(L)'
;MVKAVGGSQVLIRGREFGRSDEDRVVTLGETRALRTTWVSSDALIAKVAPGVGADLPVRVEVTGPSGQPRVGSSPYAFRYSAPYIYDVSPVIVGRPVVGPAEITLSAWGVGLWDTKPEAQLNGVTCVDTKWVDNRTVVCSVASNQRVALENPEIKVGGQRSTCHIMRPGICTVSLHHRSVNSPKALKVQIRAIEAHGGDATWLKERLKAMEKTYSSNTVYHPCKTWVDCRVKSFDGAVVSGIIMVTTGVCFFISVFFLSKAVYFVYTWVEREALVRAGKLPPIDDDEEEMDPYALNIRLF
;
A
#
# COMPACT_ATOMS: atom_id res chain seq x y z
N MET A 1 -3.90 16.95 -14.12
CA MET A 1 -2.60 16.28 -14.26
C MET A 1 -2.76 15.14 -15.25
N VAL A 2 -1.79 14.95 -16.15
CA VAL A 2 -1.87 13.92 -17.20
C VAL A 2 -1.10 12.67 -16.79
N LYS A 3 -1.68 11.48 -17.01
CA LYS A 3 -1.00 10.22 -16.68
C LYS A 3 0.28 10.06 -17.50
N ALA A 4 1.32 9.48 -16.90
CA ALA A 4 2.61 9.26 -17.57
C ALA A 4 2.53 8.38 -18.83
N VAL A 5 1.51 7.51 -18.91
CA VAL A 5 1.23 6.69 -20.10
C VAL A 5 0.74 7.51 -21.31
N GLY A 6 0.47 8.81 -21.14
CA GLY A 6 -0.01 9.69 -22.18
C GLY A 6 -1.47 9.40 -22.59
N GLY A 7 -1.80 9.76 -23.83
CA GLY A 7 -3.10 9.51 -24.46
C GLY A 7 -4.23 10.45 -24.03
N SER A 8 -4.03 11.22 -22.96
CA SER A 8 -4.99 12.24 -22.50
C SER A 8 -5.05 13.39 -23.51
N GLN A 9 -6.25 13.95 -23.69
CA GLN A 9 -6.42 15.18 -24.46
C GLN A 9 -6.29 16.39 -23.53
N VAL A 10 -5.55 17.40 -23.97
CA VAL A 10 -5.41 18.67 -23.26
C VAL A 10 -5.83 19.82 -24.15
N LEU A 11 -6.57 20.77 -23.58
CA LEU A 11 -6.94 22.03 -24.23
C LEU A 11 -5.81 23.05 -24.01
N ILE A 12 -5.26 23.56 -25.10
CA ILE A 12 -4.26 24.62 -25.12
C ILE A 12 -4.97 25.89 -25.55
N ARG A 13 -4.99 26.89 -24.67
CA ARG A 13 -5.52 28.22 -24.95
C ARG A 13 -4.37 29.18 -25.24
N GLY A 14 -4.55 30.03 -26.24
CA GLY A 14 -3.57 31.02 -26.65
C GLY A 14 -4.18 32.02 -27.62
N ARG A 15 -3.34 32.61 -28.46
CA ARG A 15 -3.76 33.55 -29.50
C ARG A 15 -3.00 33.23 -30.78
N GLU A 16 -3.61 33.55 -31.91
CA GLU A 16 -2.98 33.47 -33.24
C GLU A 16 -2.49 32.07 -33.64
N PHE A 17 -3.24 31.01 -33.32
CA PHE A 17 -2.95 29.65 -33.78
C PHE A 17 -3.22 29.40 -35.27
N GLY A 18 -3.25 30.47 -36.08
CA GLY A 18 -3.49 30.44 -37.52
C GLY A 18 -4.94 30.11 -37.92
N ARG A 19 -5.15 29.96 -39.24
CA ARG A 19 -6.42 29.58 -39.89
C ARG A 19 -6.50 28.10 -40.22
N SER A 20 -7.68 27.53 -40.40
CA SER A 20 -7.90 26.06 -40.50
C SER A 20 -7.01 25.30 -41.49
N ASP A 21 -6.46 25.98 -42.50
CA ASP A 21 -5.58 25.48 -43.56
C ASP A 21 -4.08 25.43 -43.21
N GLU A 22 -3.67 25.97 -42.06
CA GLU A 22 -2.25 25.97 -41.63
C GLU A 22 -1.82 24.69 -40.88
N ASP A 23 -0.53 24.42 -40.79
CA ASP A 23 -0.02 23.28 -40.02
C ASP A 23 0.32 23.67 -38.58
N ARG A 24 0.07 22.76 -37.62
CA ARG A 24 0.36 22.97 -36.20
C ARG A 24 1.11 21.81 -35.58
N VAL A 25 2.18 22.15 -34.89
CA VAL A 25 2.94 21.20 -34.09
C VAL A 25 2.92 21.67 -32.64
N VAL A 26 2.30 20.86 -31.78
CA VAL A 26 2.36 21.04 -30.33
C VAL A 26 3.46 20.15 -29.77
N THR A 27 4.32 20.73 -28.95
CA THR A 27 5.38 20.06 -28.21
C THR A 27 5.22 20.35 -26.72
N LEU A 28 5.20 19.28 -25.91
CA LEU A 28 5.03 19.32 -24.46
C LEU A 28 6.36 18.87 -23.82
N GLY A 29 7.11 19.81 -23.27
CA GLY A 29 8.51 19.60 -22.89
C GLY A 29 9.39 19.43 -24.12
N GLU A 30 9.96 18.23 -24.25
CA GLU A 30 10.77 17.81 -25.40
C GLU A 30 10.01 16.87 -26.35
N THR A 31 8.77 16.49 -26.00
CA THR A 31 8.01 15.48 -26.72
C THR A 31 6.89 16.10 -27.54
N ARG A 32 6.87 15.81 -28.84
CA ARG A 32 5.76 16.19 -29.73
C ARG A 32 4.46 15.49 -29.30
N ALA A 33 3.35 16.21 -29.33
CA ALA A 33 2.02 15.62 -29.13
C ALA A 33 1.71 14.57 -30.21
N LEU A 34 1.03 13.49 -29.84
CA LEU A 34 0.64 12.41 -30.75
C LEU A 34 -0.31 12.88 -31.85
N ARG A 35 -1.14 13.87 -31.52
CA ARG A 35 -2.07 14.51 -32.45
C ARG A 35 -2.36 15.92 -31.97
N THR A 36 -2.43 16.85 -32.91
CA THR A 36 -2.92 18.21 -32.67
C THR A 36 -4.18 18.40 -33.49
N THR A 37 -5.24 18.90 -32.85
CA THR A 37 -6.51 19.24 -33.49
C THR A 37 -6.74 20.73 -33.29
N TRP A 38 -6.89 21.46 -34.39
CA TRP A 38 -7.27 22.88 -34.33
C TRP A 38 -8.76 22.99 -34.00
N VAL A 39 -9.10 23.88 -33.06
CA VAL A 39 -10.49 24.18 -32.70
C VAL A 39 -10.86 25.58 -33.17
N SER A 40 -9.99 26.54 -32.92
CA SER A 40 -10.14 27.95 -33.28
C SER A 40 -8.79 28.65 -33.24
N SER A 41 -8.72 29.92 -33.66
CA SER A 41 -7.49 30.72 -33.64
C SER A 41 -6.91 30.95 -32.24
N ASP A 42 -7.65 30.62 -31.19
CA ASP A 42 -7.29 30.75 -29.78
C ASP A 42 -7.27 29.40 -29.02
N ALA A 43 -7.64 28.28 -29.67
CA ALA A 43 -7.69 26.98 -29.02
C ALA A 43 -7.20 25.81 -29.89
N LEU A 44 -6.37 24.96 -29.28
CA LEU A 44 -5.95 23.67 -29.82
C LEU A 44 -6.26 22.55 -28.83
N ILE A 45 -6.58 21.36 -29.33
CA ILE A 45 -6.61 20.13 -28.54
C ILE A 45 -5.40 19.29 -28.93
N ALA A 46 -4.57 18.94 -27.95
CA ALA A 46 -3.42 18.06 -28.15
C ALA A 46 -3.63 16.72 -27.44
N LYS A 47 -3.40 15.62 -28.16
CA LYS A 47 -3.29 14.28 -27.57
C LYS A 47 -1.86 14.09 -27.08
N VAL A 48 -1.68 14.10 -25.78
CA VAL A 48 -0.37 14.05 -25.12
C VAL A 48 0.30 12.69 -25.38
N ALA A 49 1.58 12.70 -25.73
CA ALA A 49 2.40 11.50 -25.76
C ALA A 49 2.67 10.97 -24.34
N PRO A 50 3.15 9.73 -24.18
CA PRO A 50 3.68 9.30 -22.90
C PRO A 50 4.89 10.15 -22.50
N GLY A 51 5.10 10.30 -21.20
CA GLY A 51 6.20 11.09 -20.67
C GLY A 51 6.14 11.25 -19.16
N VAL A 52 7.14 11.92 -18.63
CA VAL A 52 7.27 12.23 -17.20
C VAL A 52 7.74 13.66 -17.03
N GLY A 53 7.57 14.19 -15.83
CA GLY A 53 8.09 15.49 -15.43
C GLY A 53 7.02 16.50 -15.07
N ALA A 54 7.45 17.51 -14.32
CA ALA A 54 6.63 18.66 -13.95
C ALA A 54 7.17 19.93 -14.59
N ASP A 55 6.30 20.93 -14.64
CA ASP A 55 6.61 22.30 -15.08
C ASP A 55 7.32 22.33 -16.45
N LEU A 56 6.80 21.52 -17.37
CA LEU A 56 7.27 21.41 -18.75
C LEU A 56 6.76 22.59 -19.60
N PRO A 57 7.59 23.14 -20.50
CA PRO A 57 7.15 24.15 -21.45
C PRO A 57 6.16 23.56 -22.45
N VAL A 58 5.17 24.35 -22.87
CA VAL A 58 4.32 24.04 -24.02
C VAL A 58 4.72 24.93 -25.16
N ARG A 59 5.16 24.34 -26.27
CA ARG A 59 5.51 25.03 -27.51
C ARG A 59 4.48 24.70 -28.57
N VAL A 60 4.03 25.72 -29.29
CA VAL A 60 3.15 25.61 -30.44
C VAL A 60 3.84 26.27 -31.61
N GLU A 61 4.12 25.47 -32.63
CA GLU A 61 4.62 25.94 -33.91
C GLU A 61 3.47 25.94 -34.91
N VAL A 62 3.30 27.07 -35.60
CA VAL A 62 2.28 27.27 -36.63
C VAL A 62 2.98 27.64 -37.93
N THR A 63 2.79 26.82 -38.96
CA THR A 63 3.41 27.01 -40.28
C THR A 63 2.32 27.31 -41.30
N GLY A 64 2.35 28.54 -41.82
CA GLY A 64 1.43 28.99 -42.86
C GLY A 64 2.00 28.82 -44.28
N PRO A 65 1.28 29.32 -45.31
CA PRO A 65 1.67 29.15 -46.72
C PRO A 65 3.02 29.77 -47.10
N SER A 66 3.49 30.76 -46.34
CA SER A 66 4.82 31.36 -46.52
C SER A 66 5.98 30.43 -46.13
N GLY A 67 5.67 29.28 -45.49
CA GLY A 67 6.64 28.29 -45.07
C GLY A 67 7.48 28.68 -43.84
N GLN A 68 7.33 29.90 -43.32
CA GLN A 68 8.05 30.33 -42.11
C GLN A 68 7.27 29.92 -40.85
N PRO A 69 7.87 29.12 -39.95
CA PRO A 69 7.22 28.70 -38.72
C PRO A 69 7.16 29.84 -37.71
N ARG A 70 6.00 30.03 -37.11
CA ARG A 70 5.76 30.95 -35.98
C ARG A 70 5.67 30.13 -34.70
N VAL A 71 6.50 30.44 -33.72
CA VAL A 71 6.59 29.66 -32.48
C VAL A 71 6.09 30.48 -31.29
N GLY A 72 5.05 29.98 -30.64
CA GLY A 72 4.62 30.42 -29.31
C GLY A 72 5.09 29.44 -28.25
N SER A 73 5.51 29.94 -27.08
CA SER A 73 5.94 29.10 -25.96
C SER A 73 5.40 29.64 -24.64
N SER A 74 4.92 28.73 -23.79
CA SER A 74 4.58 29.03 -22.41
C SER A 74 5.43 28.15 -21.48
N PRO A 75 6.35 28.73 -20.69
CA PRO A 75 7.16 27.96 -19.76
C PRO A 75 6.28 27.45 -18.60
N TYR A 76 6.62 26.26 -18.07
CA TYR A 76 5.96 25.69 -16.89
C TYR A 76 4.44 25.42 -17.01
N ALA A 77 3.91 25.37 -18.24
CA ALA A 77 2.46 25.27 -18.48
C ALA A 77 1.91 23.84 -18.44
N PHE A 78 2.76 22.81 -18.40
CA PHE A 78 2.34 21.42 -18.44
C PHE A 78 3.02 20.56 -17.39
N ARG A 79 2.30 19.57 -16.84
CA ARG A 79 2.88 18.55 -15.95
C ARG A 79 2.19 17.20 -16.10
N TYR A 80 2.99 16.15 -16.06
CA TYR A 80 2.50 14.80 -15.81
C TYR A 80 2.12 14.64 -14.34
N SER A 81 1.41 13.56 -14.02
CA SER A 81 1.20 13.14 -12.64
C SER A 81 2.53 12.68 -12.04
N ALA A 82 2.81 13.10 -10.81
CA ALA A 82 3.96 12.61 -10.07
C ALA A 82 3.83 11.10 -9.80
N PRO A 83 4.95 10.37 -9.62
CA PRO A 83 4.88 8.96 -9.33
C PRO A 83 4.14 8.69 -8.01
N TYR A 84 3.54 7.52 -7.89
CA TYR A 84 2.78 7.13 -6.71
C TYR A 84 3.11 5.70 -6.32
N ILE A 85 3.77 5.51 -5.18
CA ILE A 85 4.14 4.19 -4.67
C ILE A 85 2.95 3.58 -3.94
N TYR A 86 2.57 2.36 -4.34
CA TYR A 86 1.42 1.64 -3.80
C TYR A 86 1.78 0.29 -3.19
N ASP A 87 2.96 -0.26 -3.45
CA ASP A 87 3.45 -1.45 -2.76
C ASP A 87 4.98 -1.46 -2.62
N VAL A 88 5.49 -2.18 -1.61
CA VAL A 88 6.92 -2.37 -1.36
C VAL A 88 7.17 -3.82 -0.93
N SER A 89 8.18 -4.45 -1.52
CA SER A 89 8.56 -5.84 -1.23
C SER A 89 10.08 -5.99 -1.13
N PRO A 90 10.62 -6.78 -0.17
CA PRO A 90 9.91 -7.44 0.90
C PRO A 90 9.38 -6.44 1.95
N VAL A 91 8.28 -6.82 2.62
CA VAL A 91 7.69 -6.03 3.69
C VAL A 91 8.45 -6.29 4.99
N ILE A 92 9.32 -5.35 5.38
CA ILE A 92 10.10 -5.41 6.62
C ILE A 92 9.57 -4.33 7.56
N VAL A 93 8.97 -4.71 8.69
CA VAL A 93 8.38 -3.77 9.66
C VAL A 93 9.02 -3.94 11.03
N GLY A 94 9.32 -2.82 11.69
CA GLY A 94 9.84 -2.80 13.07
C GLY A 94 11.32 -3.19 13.19
N ARG A 95 12.02 -3.41 12.07
CA ARG A 95 13.46 -3.65 12.02
C ARG A 95 14.04 -2.93 10.78
N PRO A 96 15.31 -2.50 10.82
CA PRO A 96 15.96 -1.93 9.65
C PRO A 96 16.21 -3.02 8.60
N VAL A 97 16.14 -2.63 7.33
CA VAL A 97 16.72 -3.36 6.20
C VAL A 97 18.23 -3.36 6.39
N VAL A 98 18.83 -4.55 6.43
CA VAL A 98 20.28 -4.74 6.49
C VAL A 98 20.72 -5.14 5.09
N GLY A 99 21.61 -4.37 4.47
CA GLY A 99 22.15 -4.77 3.18
C GLY A 99 23.13 -5.95 3.29
N PRO A 100 23.49 -6.59 2.16
CA PRO A 100 23.00 -6.32 0.82
C PRO A 100 21.54 -6.78 0.66
N ALA A 101 20.68 -5.91 0.15
CA ALA A 101 19.26 -6.20 0.00
C ALA A 101 18.67 -5.45 -1.20
N GLU A 102 17.74 -6.09 -1.89
CA GLU A 102 16.95 -5.48 -2.97
C GLU A 102 15.52 -5.23 -2.47
N ILE A 103 15.07 -3.98 -2.61
CA ILE A 103 13.74 -3.54 -2.24
C ILE A 103 13.00 -3.14 -3.51
N THR A 104 11.99 -3.92 -3.88
CA THR A 104 11.10 -3.64 -4.99
C THR A 104 10.05 -2.61 -4.57
N LEU A 105 9.99 -1.50 -5.31
CA LEU A 105 9.02 -0.42 -5.16
C LEU A 105 8.04 -0.49 -6.34
N SER A 106 6.78 -0.79 -6.03
CA SER A 106 5.70 -0.79 -7.02
C SER A 106 5.00 0.57 -7.02
N ALA A 107 4.96 1.23 -8.17
CA ALA A 107 4.45 2.58 -8.30
C ALA A 107 3.73 2.83 -9.63
N TRP A 108 2.84 3.82 -9.67
CA TRP A 108 2.36 4.39 -10.93
C TRP A 108 3.21 5.58 -11.32
N GLY A 109 3.28 5.89 -12.62
CA GLY A 109 3.87 7.15 -13.08
C GLY A 109 5.39 7.18 -13.11
N VAL A 110 6.08 6.04 -13.05
CA VAL A 110 7.55 5.95 -13.14
C VAL A 110 8.09 6.04 -14.58
N GLY A 111 7.22 6.28 -15.56
CA GLY A 111 7.56 6.40 -16.99
C GLY A 111 7.41 5.09 -17.76
N LEU A 112 7.29 5.17 -19.09
CA LEU A 112 7.21 3.98 -19.97
C LEU A 112 8.57 3.43 -20.39
N TRP A 113 9.64 4.15 -20.08
CA TRP A 113 11.03 3.77 -20.35
C TRP A 113 11.89 4.15 -19.15
N ASP A 114 13.12 3.64 -19.14
CA ASP A 114 14.09 3.98 -18.10
C ASP A 114 14.46 5.46 -18.20
N THR A 115 13.95 6.22 -17.23
CA THR A 115 14.19 7.66 -17.07
C THR A 115 15.30 7.94 -16.07
N LYS A 116 16.07 6.90 -15.70
CA LYS A 116 17.06 6.91 -14.62
C LYS A 116 16.42 7.34 -13.30
N PRO A 117 15.46 6.56 -12.78
CA PRO A 117 14.81 6.89 -11.52
C PRO A 117 15.83 6.88 -10.38
N GLU A 118 15.64 7.75 -9.40
CA GLU A 118 16.38 7.70 -8.13
C GLU A 118 15.45 7.22 -7.03
N ALA A 119 15.80 6.12 -6.36
CA ALA A 119 15.06 5.64 -5.21
C ALA A 119 15.79 5.98 -3.90
N GLN A 120 15.00 6.21 -2.85
CA GLN A 120 15.51 6.39 -1.50
C GLN A 120 14.53 5.78 -0.48
N LEU A 121 15.09 5.28 0.62
CA LEU A 121 14.34 4.74 1.76
C LEU A 121 14.67 5.60 2.98
N ASN A 122 13.66 6.22 3.56
CA ASN A 122 13.77 7.13 4.71
C ASN A 122 14.83 8.23 4.53
N GLY A 123 14.91 8.78 3.32
CA GLY A 123 15.90 9.81 2.96
C GLY A 123 17.30 9.29 2.64
N VAL A 124 17.57 7.99 2.78
CA VAL A 124 18.83 7.35 2.37
C VAL A 124 18.69 6.88 0.93
N THR A 125 19.51 7.44 0.03
CA THR A 125 19.56 7.04 -1.38
C THR A 125 20.07 5.60 -1.51
N CYS A 126 19.41 4.82 -2.37
CA CYS A 126 19.81 3.47 -2.70
C CYS A 126 21.15 3.49 -3.44
N VAL A 127 22.02 2.50 -3.21
CA VAL A 127 23.34 2.45 -3.89
C VAL A 127 23.18 2.24 -5.39
N ASP A 128 22.12 1.53 -5.77
CA ASP A 128 21.69 1.39 -7.15
C ASP A 128 20.15 1.50 -7.20
N THR A 129 19.65 2.11 -8.26
CA THR A 129 18.22 2.18 -8.55
C THR A 129 17.99 1.67 -9.96
N LYS A 130 17.34 0.52 -10.06
CA LYS A 130 17.07 -0.14 -11.34
C LYS A 130 15.61 0.07 -11.74
N TRP A 131 15.39 0.71 -12.88
CA TRP A 131 14.08 0.67 -13.53
C TRP A 131 13.86 -0.74 -14.11
N VAL A 132 12.75 -1.38 -13.76
CA VAL A 132 12.40 -2.72 -14.27
C VAL A 132 11.33 -2.62 -15.34
N ASP A 133 10.25 -1.90 -15.04
CA ASP A 133 9.14 -1.65 -15.95
C ASP A 133 8.39 -0.36 -15.54
N ASN A 134 7.31 -0.06 -16.27
CA ASN A 134 6.52 1.15 -16.05
C ASN A 134 5.76 1.23 -14.71
N ARG A 135 5.90 0.21 -13.86
CA ARG A 135 5.34 0.13 -12.52
C ARG A 135 6.34 -0.30 -11.45
N THR A 136 7.56 -0.64 -11.83
CA THR A 136 8.47 -1.35 -10.93
C THR A 136 9.85 -0.72 -10.95
N VAL A 137 10.32 -0.31 -9.78
CA VAL A 137 11.68 0.19 -9.55
C VAL A 137 12.29 -0.62 -8.41
N VAL A 138 13.53 -1.07 -8.57
CA VAL A 138 14.28 -1.80 -7.53
C VAL A 138 15.31 -0.87 -6.92
N CYS A 139 15.28 -0.78 -5.59
CA CYS A 139 16.24 -0.05 -4.77
C CYS A 139 17.21 -1.05 -4.13
N SER A 140 18.51 -0.91 -4.41
CA SER A 140 19.55 -1.72 -3.80
C SER A 140 20.13 -1.03 -2.56
N VAL A 141 20.22 -1.75 -1.45
CA VAL A 141 20.81 -1.29 -0.19
C VAL A 141 22.19 -1.93 -0.02
N ALA A 142 23.22 -1.13 0.26
CA ALA A 142 24.60 -1.60 0.35
C ALA A 142 24.87 -2.47 1.59
N SER A 143 25.84 -3.38 1.52
CA SER A 143 26.18 -4.34 2.59
C SER A 143 26.51 -3.72 3.95
N ASN A 144 26.96 -2.48 3.97
CA ASN A 144 27.31 -1.74 5.20
C ASN A 144 26.18 -0.82 5.69
N GLN A 145 25.01 -0.82 5.05
CA GLN A 145 23.89 0.05 5.40
C GLN A 145 22.82 -0.68 6.22
N ARG A 146 22.27 0.05 7.20
CA ARG A 146 21.05 -0.30 7.92
C ARG A 146 20.04 0.84 7.74
N VAL A 147 18.98 0.58 6.98
CA VAL A 147 18.01 1.60 6.60
C VAL A 147 16.62 1.20 7.06
N ALA A 148 15.88 2.12 7.69
CA ALA A 148 14.49 1.86 8.04
C ALA A 148 13.64 1.83 6.75
N LEU A 149 12.79 0.81 6.60
CA LEU A 149 11.86 0.71 5.47
C LEU A 149 10.66 1.66 5.68
N GLU A 150 10.93 2.95 5.66
CA GLU A 150 9.95 4.01 5.88
C GLU A 150 10.08 5.08 4.78
N ASN A 151 8.98 5.68 4.37
CA ASN A 151 8.91 6.76 3.39
C ASN A 151 9.74 6.47 2.13
N PRO A 152 9.46 5.34 1.44
CA PRO A 152 10.04 5.09 0.14
C PRO A 152 9.69 6.26 -0.78
N GLU A 153 10.67 6.72 -1.54
CA GLU A 153 10.49 7.77 -2.55
C GLU A 153 11.20 7.34 -3.83
N ILE A 154 10.53 7.57 -4.97
CA ILE A 154 11.08 7.45 -6.31
C ILE A 154 11.05 8.86 -6.93
N LYS A 155 12.17 9.32 -7.47
CA LYS A 155 12.25 10.54 -8.25
C LYS A 155 12.34 10.23 -9.72
N VAL A 156 11.49 10.87 -10.52
CA VAL A 156 11.45 10.73 -11.98
C VAL A 156 11.13 12.06 -12.63
N GLY A 157 11.97 12.51 -13.57
CA GLY A 157 11.75 13.75 -14.32
C GLY A 157 11.60 14.98 -13.42
N GLY A 158 12.38 15.06 -12.32
CA GLY A 158 12.28 16.13 -11.34
C GLY A 158 11.07 16.05 -10.40
N GLN A 159 10.20 15.05 -10.55
CA GLN A 159 9.06 14.82 -9.68
C GLN A 159 9.40 13.81 -8.59
N ARG A 160 8.96 14.09 -7.36
CA ARG A 160 9.06 13.15 -6.23
C ARG A 160 7.78 12.36 -6.09
N SER A 161 7.90 11.07 -5.85
CA SER A 161 6.74 10.23 -5.63
C SER A 161 6.02 10.58 -4.34
N THR A 162 4.71 10.38 -4.32
CA THR A 162 3.98 10.27 -3.06
C THR A 162 3.66 8.81 -2.77
N CYS A 163 3.27 8.52 -1.54
CA CYS A 163 2.72 7.22 -1.19
C CYS A 163 1.59 7.39 -0.18
N HIS A 164 0.62 6.48 -0.23
CA HIS A 164 -0.39 6.35 0.81
C HIS A 164 0.01 5.27 1.80
N ILE A 165 -0.68 5.19 2.93
CA ILE A 165 -0.39 4.18 3.96
C ILE A 165 -0.62 2.78 3.37
N MET A 166 0.44 2.15 2.90
CA MET A 166 0.43 0.75 2.45
C MET A 166 0.28 -0.17 3.66
N ARG A 167 1.07 0.09 4.71
CA ARG A 167 1.02 -0.54 6.04
C ARG A 167 1.53 0.42 7.12
N PRO A 168 1.16 0.21 8.40
CA PRO A 168 1.71 1.01 9.51
C PRO A 168 3.24 0.94 9.52
N GLY A 169 3.90 2.07 9.31
CA GLY A 169 5.37 2.22 9.38
C GLY A 169 6.05 2.45 8.03
N ILE A 170 5.51 1.95 6.92
CA ILE A 170 6.21 2.04 5.62
C ILE A 170 5.90 3.34 4.90
N CYS A 171 4.64 3.73 4.84
CA CYS A 171 4.24 5.01 4.28
C CYS A 171 3.36 5.73 5.26
N THR A 172 3.77 6.95 5.58
CA THR A 172 3.03 7.85 6.44
C THR A 172 2.55 9.00 5.58
N VAL A 173 1.31 9.43 5.75
CA VAL A 173 0.67 10.39 4.84
C VAL A 173 1.55 11.65 4.76
N SER A 174 2.19 11.84 3.60
CA SER A 174 2.98 13.03 3.31
C SER A 174 2.03 14.21 3.10
N LEU A 175 1.97 15.09 4.08
CA LEU A 175 1.62 16.48 3.88
C LEU A 175 2.86 17.30 4.27
N HIS A 176 3.41 18.01 3.27
CA HIS A 176 4.56 18.93 3.36
C HIS A 176 5.95 18.31 3.52
N HIS A 177 6.38 17.47 2.57
CA HIS A 177 7.80 17.13 2.36
C HIS A 177 8.58 16.60 3.58
N ARG A 178 7.89 16.14 4.62
CA ARG A 178 8.49 15.43 5.76
C ARG A 178 7.62 14.26 6.15
N SER A 179 8.29 13.12 6.27
CA SER A 179 7.81 11.91 6.95
C SER A 179 7.21 12.29 8.29
N VAL A 180 5.98 11.88 8.55
CA VAL A 180 5.47 11.88 9.92
C VAL A 180 4.87 10.53 10.17
N ASN A 181 5.72 9.65 10.69
CA ASN A 181 5.44 8.64 11.69
C ASN A 181 4.07 7.97 11.64
N SER A 182 4.06 6.63 11.52
CA SER A 182 2.86 5.81 11.70
C SER A 182 2.05 6.24 12.93
N PRO A 183 0.73 5.97 13.02
CA PRO A 183 -0.05 6.31 14.23
C PRO A 183 0.63 5.85 15.53
N LYS A 184 1.35 4.72 15.48
CA LYS A 184 2.17 4.21 16.58
C LYS A 184 3.37 5.11 16.90
N ALA A 185 4.13 5.56 15.90
CA ALA A 185 5.27 6.45 16.10
C ALA A 185 4.86 7.88 16.49
N LEU A 186 3.72 8.38 16.00
CA LEU A 186 3.10 9.63 16.46
C LEU A 186 2.72 9.54 17.95
N LYS A 187 2.12 8.42 18.38
CA LYS A 187 1.83 8.16 19.81
C LYS A 187 3.11 8.16 20.66
N VAL A 188 4.21 7.60 20.16
CA VAL A 188 5.52 7.62 20.86
C VAL A 188 6.09 9.04 20.95
N GLN A 189 6.03 9.83 19.89
CA GLN A 189 6.48 11.23 19.90
C GLN A 189 5.62 12.11 20.81
N ILE A 190 4.30 11.96 20.79
CA ILE A 190 3.39 12.67 21.69
C ILE A 190 3.79 12.37 23.14
N ARG A 191 3.96 11.10 23.50
CA ARG A 191 4.41 10.71 24.85
C ARG A 191 5.77 11.30 25.21
N ALA A 192 6.71 11.33 24.28
CA ALA A 192 8.04 11.88 24.52
C ALA A 192 8.01 13.40 24.76
N ILE A 193 7.21 14.15 23.99
CA ILE A 193 7.04 15.61 24.14
C ILE A 193 6.34 15.93 25.46
N GLU A 194 5.27 15.21 25.78
CA GLU A 194 4.53 15.38 27.04
C GLU A 194 5.40 15.03 28.26
N ALA A 195 6.24 13.99 28.17
CA ALA A 195 7.16 13.62 29.25
C ALA A 195 8.19 14.72 29.57
N HIS A 196 8.45 15.64 28.64
CA HIS A 196 9.33 16.79 28.83
C HIS A 196 8.55 18.10 29.03
N GLY A 197 7.24 18.03 29.31
CA GLY A 197 6.37 19.20 29.54
C GLY A 197 6.06 20.03 28.28
N GLY A 198 6.29 19.49 27.09
CA GLY A 198 6.01 20.17 25.82
C GLY A 198 4.55 20.02 25.35
N ASP A 199 4.11 20.94 24.51
CA ASP A 199 2.78 20.90 23.89
C ASP A 199 2.75 19.99 22.64
N ALA A 200 2.02 18.89 22.73
CA ALA A 200 1.81 17.93 21.66
C ALA A 200 0.42 18.04 20.99
N THR A 201 -0.33 19.12 21.22
CA THR A 201 -1.72 19.27 20.76
C THR A 201 -1.87 19.12 19.25
N TRP A 202 -0.99 19.75 18.48
CA TRP A 202 -1.00 19.64 17.01
C TRP A 202 -0.72 18.21 16.52
N LEU A 203 0.15 17.45 17.22
CA LEU A 203 0.42 16.04 16.91
C LEU A 203 -0.77 15.14 17.24
N LYS A 204 -1.50 15.43 18.32
CA LYS A 204 -2.73 14.72 18.70
C LYS A 204 -3.85 14.96 17.69
N GLU A 205 -4.06 16.19 17.24
CA GLU A 205 -5.02 16.51 16.17
C GLU A 205 -4.66 15.77 14.88
N ARG A 206 -3.37 15.74 14.55
CA ARG A 206 -2.84 15.00 13.40
C ARG A 206 -3.06 13.49 13.51
N LEU A 207 -2.81 12.89 14.69
CA LEU A 207 -3.10 11.48 14.96
C LEU A 207 -4.58 11.15 14.79
N LYS A 208 -5.47 12.01 15.31
CA LYS A 208 -6.92 11.87 15.19
C LYS A 208 -7.39 11.95 13.74
N ALA A 209 -6.82 12.85 12.94
CA ALA A 209 -7.10 12.93 11.52
C ALA A 209 -6.66 11.65 10.78
N MET A 210 -5.46 11.13 11.09
CA MET A 210 -4.95 9.89 10.51
C MET A 210 -5.79 8.65 10.87
N GLU A 211 -6.22 8.53 12.12
CA GLU A 211 -7.11 7.45 12.56
C GLU A 211 -8.50 7.53 11.90
N LYS A 212 -9.01 8.75 11.66
CA LYS A 212 -10.28 8.97 10.96
C LYS A 212 -10.21 8.58 9.47
N THR A 213 -9.12 8.87 8.78
CA THR A 213 -8.91 8.47 7.38
C THR A 213 -8.76 6.95 7.21
N TYR A 214 -8.33 6.25 8.27
CA TYR A 214 -8.22 4.78 8.33
C TYR A 214 -9.58 4.06 8.47
N SER A 215 -10.67 4.79 8.75
CA SER A 215 -12.03 4.25 8.71
C SER A 215 -12.42 3.97 7.26
N SER A 216 -12.77 2.71 6.98
CA SER A 216 -13.16 2.18 5.66
C SER A 216 -14.35 2.88 5.00
N ASN A 217 -15.01 3.83 5.70
CA ASN A 217 -16.28 4.38 5.30
C ASN A 217 -16.29 5.91 5.10
N THR A 218 -15.13 6.55 4.94
CA THR A 218 -15.07 8.00 4.64
C THR A 218 -15.10 8.29 3.13
N VAL A 219 -15.73 9.40 2.73
CA VAL A 219 -15.78 9.89 1.32
C VAL A 219 -14.38 10.16 0.76
N TYR A 220 -13.40 10.39 1.62
CA TYR A 220 -12.02 10.70 1.27
C TYR A 220 -11.08 9.48 1.27
N HIS A 221 -11.61 8.25 1.37
CA HIS A 221 -10.79 7.05 1.35
C HIS A 221 -10.24 6.81 -0.08
N PRO A 222 -8.91 6.82 -0.28
CA PRO A 222 -8.31 6.80 -1.61
C PRO A 222 -8.55 5.50 -2.38
N CYS A 223 -8.92 4.39 -1.73
CA CYS A 223 -9.36 3.19 -2.45
C CYS A 223 -10.67 3.36 -3.24
N LYS A 224 -11.49 4.40 -2.99
CA LYS A 224 -12.74 4.60 -3.74
C LYS A 224 -12.52 5.02 -5.20
N THR A 225 -11.34 5.51 -5.58
CA THR A 225 -11.05 5.99 -6.95
C THR A 225 -10.25 5.00 -7.80
N TRP A 226 -9.93 3.80 -7.31
CA TRP A 226 -9.06 2.84 -8.02
C TRP A 226 -9.65 1.42 -8.02
N VAL A 227 -9.80 0.85 -9.22
CA VAL A 227 -10.52 -0.41 -9.51
C VAL A 227 -9.92 -1.63 -8.77
N ASP A 228 -8.63 -1.59 -8.43
CA ASP A 228 -7.90 -2.72 -7.82
C ASP A 228 -7.55 -2.52 -6.34
N CYS A 229 -8.04 -1.45 -5.70
CA CYS A 229 -7.78 -1.20 -4.29
C CYS A 229 -8.71 -2.08 -3.43
N ARG A 230 -8.33 -3.35 -3.25
CA ARG A 230 -8.95 -4.18 -2.20
C ARG A 230 -8.55 -3.59 -0.85
N VAL A 231 -9.46 -2.84 -0.24
CA VAL A 231 -9.44 -2.57 1.19
C VAL A 231 -9.37 -3.96 1.83
N LYS A 232 -8.19 -4.39 2.32
CA LYS A 232 -8.16 -5.48 3.29
C LYS A 232 -8.81 -4.90 4.53
N SER A 233 -10.13 -5.00 4.58
CA SER A 233 -10.88 -4.65 5.77
C SER A 233 -10.28 -5.46 6.91
N PHE A 234 -10.23 -4.81 8.06
CA PHE A 234 -9.82 -5.39 9.33
C PHE A 234 -10.52 -6.74 9.62
N ASP A 235 -11.65 -7.00 8.96
CA ASP A 235 -12.40 -8.26 8.94
C ASP A 235 -11.54 -9.48 8.59
N GLY A 236 -10.57 -9.38 7.68
CA GLY A 236 -9.74 -10.53 7.31
C GLY A 236 -8.84 -11.02 8.46
N ALA A 237 -8.34 -10.10 9.28
CA ALA A 237 -7.50 -10.45 10.44
C ALA A 237 -8.35 -10.94 11.63
N VAL A 238 -9.54 -10.34 11.83
CA VAL A 238 -10.48 -10.77 12.86
C VAL A 238 -11.06 -12.15 12.53
N VAL A 239 -11.46 -12.40 11.28
CA VAL A 239 -11.95 -13.70 10.82
C VAL A 239 -10.83 -14.74 10.89
N SER A 240 -9.60 -14.42 10.49
CA SER A 240 -8.46 -15.35 10.64
C SER A 240 -8.14 -15.65 12.11
N GLY A 241 -8.25 -14.64 13.00
CA GLY A 241 -8.07 -14.83 14.44
C GLY A 241 -9.16 -15.69 15.07
N ILE A 242 -10.42 -15.45 14.70
CA ILE A 242 -11.56 -16.27 15.15
C ILE A 242 -11.42 -17.70 14.64
N ILE A 243 -11.04 -17.92 13.37
CA ILE A 243 -10.81 -19.25 12.82
C ILE A 243 -9.69 -19.98 13.56
N MET A 244 -8.57 -19.31 13.85
CA MET A 244 -7.47 -19.92 14.64
C MET A 244 -7.89 -20.29 16.06
N VAL A 245 -8.69 -19.45 16.72
CA VAL A 245 -9.21 -19.74 18.07
C VAL A 245 -10.21 -20.88 18.04
N THR A 246 -11.16 -20.91 17.10
CA THR A 246 -12.16 -21.98 17.01
C THR A 246 -11.53 -23.32 16.64
N THR A 247 -10.60 -23.34 15.69
CA THR A 247 -9.86 -24.57 15.32
C THR A 247 -8.99 -25.08 16.46
N GLY A 248 -8.33 -24.19 17.21
CA GLY A 248 -7.56 -24.55 18.40
C GLY A 248 -8.43 -25.14 19.51
N VAL A 249 -9.56 -24.48 19.84
CA VAL A 249 -10.49 -24.97 20.86
C VAL A 249 -11.10 -26.32 20.48
N CYS A 250 -11.50 -26.52 19.22
CA CYS A 250 -12.01 -27.80 18.74
C CYS A 250 -10.95 -28.92 18.83
N PHE A 251 -9.67 -28.62 18.59
CA PHE A 251 -8.58 -29.59 18.73
C PHE A 251 -8.36 -30.00 20.19
N PHE A 252 -8.40 -29.05 21.13
CA PHE A 252 -8.27 -29.39 22.56
C PHE A 252 -9.45 -30.21 23.09
N ILE A 253 -10.67 -29.89 22.66
CA ILE A 253 -11.87 -30.65 23.02
C ILE A 253 -11.79 -32.08 22.48
N SER A 254 -11.41 -32.26 21.21
CA SER A 254 -11.32 -33.59 20.61
C SER A 254 -10.22 -34.46 21.27
N VAL A 255 -9.07 -33.87 21.59
CA VAL A 255 -8.00 -34.57 22.34
C VAL A 255 -8.45 -34.96 23.75
N PHE A 256 -9.21 -34.09 24.44
CA PHE A 256 -9.75 -34.40 25.76
C PHE A 256 -10.72 -35.59 25.74
N PHE A 257 -11.68 -35.59 24.81
CA PHE A 257 -12.63 -36.70 24.67
C PHE A 257 -11.96 -38.00 24.22
N LEU A 258 -11.00 -37.93 23.28
CA LEU A 258 -10.21 -39.10 22.89
C LEU A 258 -9.40 -39.66 24.07
N SER A 259 -8.80 -38.80 24.90
CA SER A 259 -8.07 -39.25 26.09
C SER A 259 -8.97 -39.98 27.10
N LYS A 260 -10.22 -39.51 27.28
CA LYS A 260 -11.21 -40.13 28.16
C LYS A 260 -11.71 -41.46 27.59
N ALA A 261 -11.94 -41.53 26.28
CA ALA A 261 -12.32 -42.77 25.61
C ALA A 261 -11.22 -43.83 25.68
N VAL A 262 -9.97 -43.44 25.43
CA VAL A 262 -8.80 -44.35 25.55
C VAL A 262 -8.64 -44.82 26.99
N TYR A 263 -8.77 -43.93 27.98
CA TYR A 263 -8.72 -44.30 29.39
C TYR A 263 -9.83 -45.30 29.76
N PHE A 264 -11.07 -45.04 29.32
CA PHE A 264 -12.19 -45.95 29.55
C PHE A 264 -11.95 -47.33 28.96
N VAL A 265 -11.53 -47.41 27.68
CA VAL A 265 -11.22 -48.67 27.01
C VAL A 265 -10.08 -49.40 27.72
N TYR A 266 -9.02 -48.69 28.12
CA TYR A 266 -7.91 -49.27 28.88
C TYR A 266 -8.40 -49.90 30.19
N THR A 267 -9.17 -49.15 31.00
CA THR A 267 -9.69 -49.66 32.27
C THR A 267 -10.69 -50.81 32.09
N TRP A 268 -11.47 -50.80 31.01
CA TRP A 268 -12.39 -51.88 30.68
C TRP A 268 -11.64 -53.17 30.31
N VAL A 269 -10.60 -53.07 29.46
CA VAL A 269 -9.75 -54.20 29.08
C VAL A 269 -8.98 -54.76 30.29
N GLU A 270 -8.43 -53.90 31.14
CA GLU A 270 -7.74 -54.31 32.36
C GLU A 270 -8.69 -55.05 33.32
N ARG A 271 -9.92 -54.56 33.47
CA ARG A 271 -10.94 -55.21 34.29
C ARG A 271 -11.37 -56.56 33.72
N GLU A 272 -11.62 -56.66 32.42
CA GLU A 272 -11.89 -57.91 31.70
C GLU A 272 -10.80 -58.96 31.94
N ALA A 273 -9.53 -58.53 31.90
CA ALA A 273 -8.39 -59.40 32.20
C ALA A 273 -8.39 -59.88 33.66
N LEU A 274 -8.78 -59.02 34.61
CA LEU A 274 -8.90 -59.36 36.03
C LEU A 274 -10.07 -60.30 36.32
N VAL A 275 -11.21 -60.14 35.64
CA VAL A 275 -12.37 -61.05 35.72
C VAL A 275 -11.99 -62.43 35.17
N ARG A 276 -11.33 -62.50 34.01
CA ARG A 276 -10.82 -63.78 33.47
C ARG A 276 -9.78 -64.45 34.35
N ALA A 277 -8.98 -63.68 35.08
CA ALA A 277 -8.02 -64.20 36.05
C ALA A 277 -8.66 -64.63 37.39
N GLY A 278 -9.99 -64.54 37.54
CA GLY A 278 -10.72 -64.88 38.76
C GLY A 278 -10.47 -63.91 39.93
N LYS A 279 -9.92 -62.72 39.65
CA LYS A 279 -9.56 -61.72 40.66
C LYS A 279 -10.67 -60.68 40.91
N LEU A 280 -11.68 -60.60 40.04
CA LEU A 280 -12.87 -59.77 40.21
C LEU A 280 -14.14 -60.55 39.84
N PRO A 281 -15.27 -60.30 40.51
CA PRO A 281 -16.57 -60.85 40.11
C PRO A 281 -17.07 -60.21 38.80
N PRO A 282 -17.86 -60.94 37.99
CA PRO A 282 -18.54 -60.37 36.83
C PRO A 282 -19.56 -59.29 37.25
N ILE A 283 -19.86 -58.37 36.34
CA ILE A 283 -20.88 -57.34 36.55
C ILE A 283 -22.24 -58.01 36.34
N ASP A 284 -23.10 -57.97 37.37
CA ASP A 284 -24.51 -58.30 37.22
C ASP A 284 -25.22 -57.08 36.61
N ASP A 285 -25.89 -57.26 35.48
CA ASP A 285 -26.51 -56.18 34.68
C ASP A 285 -27.85 -55.66 35.26
N ASP A 286 -28.19 -56.03 36.51
CA ASP A 286 -29.45 -55.67 37.16
C ASP A 286 -29.19 -54.76 38.39
N GLU A 287 -29.04 -53.44 38.17
CA GLU A 287 -29.66 -52.34 38.93
C GLU A 287 -29.00 -50.96 38.70
N GLU A 288 -29.88 -49.97 38.51
CA GLU A 288 -29.72 -48.51 38.60
C GLU A 288 -29.08 -47.71 37.45
N GLU A 289 -30.01 -47.14 36.66
CA GLU A 289 -29.90 -45.98 35.78
C GLU A 289 -29.18 -44.80 36.48
N MET A 290 -27.92 -44.57 36.12
CA MET A 290 -27.12 -43.44 36.60
C MET A 290 -27.31 -42.23 35.68
N ASP A 291 -28.16 -41.27 36.09
CA ASP A 291 -28.39 -39.99 35.39
C ASP A 291 -27.07 -39.19 35.25
N PRO A 292 -26.61 -38.91 34.02
CA PRO A 292 -25.34 -38.22 33.79
C PRO A 292 -25.39 -36.70 34.06
N TYR A 293 -26.48 -36.13 34.58
CA TYR A 293 -26.60 -34.68 34.83
C TYR A 293 -26.76 -34.25 36.31
N ALA A 294 -26.54 -35.12 37.29
CA ALA A 294 -26.59 -34.74 38.70
C ALA A 294 -25.37 -33.89 39.14
N LEU A 295 -25.40 -32.60 38.82
CA LEU A 295 -24.45 -31.58 39.25
C LEU A 295 -24.73 -31.18 40.71
N ASN A 296 -24.31 -31.99 41.68
CA ASN A 296 -24.37 -31.61 43.10
C ASN A 296 -23.19 -30.69 43.47
N ILE A 297 -23.38 -29.38 43.26
CA ILE A 297 -22.53 -28.35 43.85
C ILE A 297 -22.89 -28.23 45.34
N ARG A 298 -22.05 -28.76 46.23
CA ARG A 298 -22.03 -28.32 47.63
C ARG A 298 -21.11 -27.11 47.74
N LEU A 299 -21.70 -25.94 47.96
CA LEU A 299 -21.00 -24.76 48.45
C LEU A 299 -20.67 -24.99 49.92
N PHE A 300 -19.37 -25.05 50.25
CA PHE A 300 -18.70 -24.29 51.32
C PHE A 300 -17.18 -24.39 51.10
#